data_AF-A0A016V0N0-F1
#
_entry.id   AF-A0A016V0N0-F1
#
_cell.length_a   1.000
_cell.length_b   1.000
_cell.length_c   1.000
_cell.angle_alpha   90.00
_cell.angle_beta   90.00
_cell.angle_gamma   90.00
#
_symmetry.space_group_name_H-M   'P 1'
#
loop_
_entity.id
_entity.type
_entity.pdbx_description
1 polymer ?
#
loop_
_entity_poly.entity_id
_entity_poly.type
_entity_poly.pdbx_seq_one_letter_code
_entity_poly.pdbx_strand_id
1 'polypeptide(L)'
;MEENGSDQNNAGDESALSNGDGLDLDRIHISPVPKFFGFKQFKKLLEKHLSGIDIRKVRQMKFDAYVSFKSPEDAQLAISKLNGLEVKKTVLKVQLAQTEKKSFAPSTQQIRPKTAKESVTKLADVPYEEQLRQKANESSKLCERLLTELKKANVDDSDKLKTGQLVKKVLPSPKIRAYRNKCEFTIGRTREEKVCVGFVGGRFSQNEHHVIPVDDVDNITESMKRIVEAVAEFVESSALNGN
;
A
#
# COMPACT_ATOMS: atom_id res chain seq x y z
N MET A 1 -76.68 11.11 8.26
CA MET A 1 -76.54 9.99 9.20
C MET A 1 -75.07 9.64 9.19
N GLU A 2 -74.28 10.53 9.78
CA GLU A 2 -73.98 10.65 11.22
C GLU A 2 -72.68 9.86 11.48
N GLU A 3 -71.55 10.56 11.60
CA GLU A 3 -71.00 11.15 12.85
C GLU A 3 -70.32 10.05 13.71
N ASN A 4 -69.23 10.24 14.43
CA ASN A 4 -68.28 11.32 14.68
C ASN A 4 -67.17 10.74 15.60
N GLY A 5 -66.05 11.47 15.72
CA GLY A 5 -65.16 11.48 16.90
C GLY A 5 -63.87 10.67 16.75
N SER A 6 -62.66 11.19 16.52
CA SER A 6 -61.91 12.38 16.97
C SER A 6 -60.95 12.16 18.15
N ASP A 7 -59.78 12.79 17.99
CA ASP A 7 -58.73 13.19 18.96
C ASP A 7 -57.68 12.17 19.40
N GLN A 8 -56.43 12.25 18.91
CA GLN A 8 -55.36 13.28 19.07
C GLN A 8 -54.52 13.13 20.36
N ASN A 9 -53.20 12.96 20.17
CA ASN A 9 -52.06 13.61 20.86
C ASN A 9 -50.82 12.68 20.75
N ASN A 10 -49.84 12.91 19.86
CA ASN A 10 -48.85 13.99 19.75
C ASN A 10 -47.65 13.85 20.71
N ALA A 11 -46.48 13.55 20.14
CA ALA A 11 -45.10 13.83 20.57
C ALA A 11 -44.22 12.86 19.74
N GLY A 12 -43.41 13.24 18.77
CA GLY A 12 -42.48 14.35 18.75
C GLY A 12 -41.12 13.75 18.34
N ASP A 13 -40.41 14.50 17.51
CA ASP A 13 -38.97 14.47 17.28
C ASP A 13 -38.34 13.74 16.07
N GLU A 14 -37.76 14.62 15.26
CA GLU A 14 -36.48 14.54 14.55
C GLU A 14 -36.37 13.75 13.24
N SER A 15 -36.74 14.47 12.17
CA SER A 15 -35.90 14.56 10.97
C SER A 15 -34.51 15.10 11.31
N ALA A 16 -33.43 14.31 11.21
CA ALA A 16 -32.09 14.86 10.97
C ALA A 16 -31.00 13.80 10.70
N LEU A 17 -30.36 13.96 9.54
CA LEU A 17 -28.93 13.82 9.31
C LEU A 17 -28.31 12.41 9.25
N SER A 18 -28.11 11.98 8.00
CA SER A 18 -27.01 11.10 7.59
C SER A 18 -25.67 11.61 8.13
N ASN A 19 -25.04 10.88 9.05
CA ASN A 19 -23.67 11.15 9.49
C ASN A 19 -22.68 10.79 8.37
N GLY A 20 -22.45 11.77 7.50
CA GLY A 20 -21.57 11.74 6.35
C GLY A 20 -20.32 12.59 6.54
N ASP A 21 -19.60 12.47 7.66
CA ASP A 21 -18.36 13.21 7.82
C ASP A 21 -17.18 12.41 7.27
N GLY A 22 -16.99 12.50 5.95
CA GLY A 22 -15.79 12.06 5.23
C GLY A 22 -14.57 12.95 5.49
N LEU A 23 -14.39 13.44 6.71
CA LEU A 23 -13.32 14.35 7.12
C LEU A 23 -12.43 13.70 8.18
N ASP A 24 -11.12 13.91 8.04
CA ASP A 24 -10.12 13.48 8.99
C ASP A 24 -9.95 14.58 10.05
N LEU A 25 -10.46 14.33 11.26
CA LEU A 25 -10.61 15.37 12.30
C LEU A 25 -9.25 15.84 12.85
N ASP A 26 -8.20 15.01 12.76
CA ASP A 26 -6.86 15.34 13.25
C ASP A 26 -5.90 15.81 12.14
N ARG A 27 -6.39 15.95 10.89
CA ARG A 27 -5.56 16.28 9.73
C ARG A 27 -6.13 17.46 8.97
N ILE A 28 -5.27 18.42 8.64
CA ILE A 28 -5.62 19.59 7.84
C ILE A 28 -5.05 19.47 6.43
N HIS A 29 -5.73 20.10 5.48
CA HIS A 29 -5.32 20.31 4.11
C HIS A 29 -5.11 21.82 3.87
N ILE A 30 -3.93 22.17 3.35
CA ILE A 30 -3.49 23.54 3.07
C ILE A 30 -3.33 23.69 1.55
N SER A 31 -4.10 24.58 0.94
CA SER A 31 -4.03 24.86 -0.50
C SER A 31 -4.46 26.29 -0.83
N PRO A 32 -3.83 27.00 -1.78
CA PRO A 32 -2.62 26.60 -2.50
C PRO A 32 -1.33 26.87 -1.70
N VAL A 33 -0.32 26.03 -1.90
CA VAL A 33 1.05 26.25 -1.42
C VAL A 33 1.86 26.96 -2.53
N PRO A 34 2.67 27.99 -2.22
CA PRO A 34 3.33 28.79 -3.25
C PRO A 34 4.29 27.95 -4.13
N LYS A 35 4.32 28.20 -5.44
CA LYS A 35 5.02 27.40 -6.47
C LYS A 35 6.52 27.17 -6.23
N PHE A 36 7.20 28.09 -5.54
CA PHE A 36 8.63 28.01 -5.21
C PHE A 36 8.87 27.82 -3.70
N PHE A 37 7.89 27.27 -2.99
CA PHE A 37 7.97 27.06 -1.55
C PHE A 37 8.44 25.64 -1.24
N GLY A 38 9.74 25.48 -1.00
CA GLY A 38 10.31 24.17 -0.66
C GLY A 38 9.96 23.70 0.75
N PHE A 39 10.10 22.39 1.00
CA PHE A 39 9.74 21.74 2.28
C PHE A 39 10.37 22.39 3.51
N LYS A 40 11.65 22.79 3.44
CA LYS A 40 12.32 23.48 4.55
C LYS A 40 11.68 24.83 4.88
N GLN A 41 11.22 25.58 3.87
CA GLN A 41 10.56 26.88 4.08
C GLN A 41 9.14 26.66 4.63
N PHE A 42 8.44 25.64 4.14
CA PHE A 42 7.12 25.26 4.62
C PHE A 42 7.14 24.79 6.08
N LYS A 43 8.11 23.96 6.46
CA LYS A 43 8.29 23.54 7.84
C LYS A 43 8.55 24.73 8.78
N LYS A 44 9.40 25.67 8.38
CA LYS A 44 9.64 26.91 9.16
C LYS A 44 8.38 27.78 9.32
N LEU A 45 7.53 27.84 8.30
CA LEU A 45 6.25 28.55 8.39
C LEU A 45 5.35 27.90 9.44
N LEU A 46 5.24 26.56 9.42
CA LEU A 46 4.46 25.82 10.41
C LEU A 46 5.04 26.01 11.81
N GLU A 47 6.35 25.88 12.01
CA GLU A 47 7.01 26.11 13.30
C GLU A 47 6.78 27.53 13.84
N LYS A 48 6.75 28.53 12.96
CA LYS A 48 6.50 29.94 13.33
C LYS A 48 5.05 30.19 13.76
N HIS A 49 4.08 29.67 13.02
CA HIS A 49 2.66 29.99 13.23
C HIS A 49 1.93 28.97 14.11
N LEU A 50 2.43 27.75 14.21
CA LEU A 50 1.92 26.68 15.06
C LEU A 50 2.85 26.39 16.24
N SER A 51 3.58 27.40 16.71
CA SER A 51 4.43 27.25 17.90
C SER A 51 3.61 26.76 19.10
N GLY A 52 4.05 25.67 19.72
CA GLY A 52 3.36 25.01 20.83
C GLY A 52 2.33 23.95 20.44
N ILE A 53 2.13 23.67 19.14
CA ILE A 53 1.25 22.59 18.67
C ILE A 53 2.11 21.42 18.17
N ASP A 54 1.81 20.22 18.65
CA ASP A 54 2.56 19.02 18.27
C ASP A 54 2.11 18.46 16.91
N ILE A 55 2.96 18.63 15.90
CA ILE A 55 2.74 18.10 14.56
C ILE A 55 3.25 16.66 14.48
N ARG A 56 2.37 15.73 14.12
CA ARG A 56 2.71 14.31 13.92
C ARG A 56 3.38 14.06 12.58
N LYS A 57 2.81 14.61 11.49
CA LYS A 57 3.26 14.36 10.13
C LYS A 57 2.99 15.54 9.22
N VAL A 58 3.97 15.88 8.39
CA VAL A 58 3.83 16.89 7.32
C VAL A 58 4.10 16.22 5.98
N ARG A 59 3.17 16.34 5.05
CA ARG A 59 3.32 15.90 3.66
C ARG A 59 3.06 17.09 2.75
N GLN A 60 4.12 17.64 2.17
CA GLN A 60 4.01 18.68 1.15
C GLN A 60 3.98 18.05 -0.24
N MET A 61 3.00 18.44 -1.04
CA MET A 61 2.84 18.10 -2.45
C MET A 61 3.22 19.33 -3.31
N LYS A 62 2.88 19.33 -4.60
CA LYS A 62 3.33 20.38 -5.53
C LYS A 62 2.64 21.72 -5.30
N PHE A 63 1.36 21.72 -4.95
CA PHE A 63 0.54 22.93 -4.75
C PHE A 63 -0.34 22.87 -3.50
N ASP A 64 -0.15 21.85 -2.67
CA ASP A 64 -0.99 21.50 -1.56
C ASP A 64 -0.12 20.84 -0.47
N ALA A 65 -0.60 20.85 0.76
CA ALA A 65 0.06 20.18 1.86
C ALA A 65 -0.95 19.60 2.84
N TYR A 66 -0.55 18.52 3.48
CA TYR A 66 -1.32 17.87 4.54
C TYR A 66 -0.50 17.85 5.82
N VAL A 67 -1.13 18.25 6.92
CA VAL A 67 -0.51 18.26 8.25
C VAL A 67 -1.41 17.49 9.21
N SER A 68 -0.87 16.44 9.83
CA SER A 68 -1.56 15.63 10.83
C SER A 68 -1.09 16.01 12.23
N PHE A 69 -2.03 16.07 13.16
CA PHE A 69 -1.82 16.47 14.55
C PHE A 69 -1.98 15.28 15.50
N LYS A 70 -1.78 15.54 16.80
CA LYS A 70 -2.03 14.54 17.85
C LYS A 70 -3.51 14.47 18.23
N SER A 71 -4.20 15.62 18.19
CA SER A 71 -5.60 15.75 18.58
C SER A 71 -6.39 16.55 17.54
N PRO A 72 -7.72 16.35 17.47
CA PRO A 72 -8.58 17.14 16.58
C PRO A 72 -8.68 18.62 17.01
N GLU A 73 -8.49 18.92 18.30
CA GLU A 73 -8.46 20.28 18.82
C GLU A 73 -7.25 21.06 18.28
N ASP A 74 -6.09 20.41 18.20
CA ASP A 74 -4.86 20.98 17.61
C ASP A 74 -5.05 21.30 16.13
N ALA A 75 -5.78 20.44 15.40
CA ALA A 75 -6.10 20.64 13.99
C ALA A 75 -7.02 21.86 13.78
N GLN A 76 -8.05 22.02 14.61
CA GLN A 76 -8.93 23.20 14.61
C GLN A 76 -8.19 24.49 14.94
N LEU A 77 -7.29 24.45 15.94
CA LEU A 77 -6.45 25.59 16.29
C LEU A 77 -5.49 25.95 15.14
N ALA A 78 -4.93 24.95 14.46
CA ALA A 78 -4.08 25.17 13.29
C ALA A 78 -4.84 25.77 12.11
N ILE A 79 -6.10 25.36 11.86
CA ILE A 79 -6.98 25.98 10.86
C ILE A 79 -7.16 27.47 11.20
N SER A 80 -7.49 27.77 12.45
CA SER A 80 -7.75 29.14 12.91
C SER A 80 -6.52 30.05 12.77
N LYS A 81 -5.31 29.52 12.96
CA LYS A 81 -4.05 30.28 12.87
C LYS A 81 -3.52 30.43 11.45
N LEU A 82 -3.78 29.47 10.56
CA LEU A 82 -3.17 29.42 9.22
C LEU A 82 -4.12 29.84 8.09
N ASN A 83 -5.43 29.69 8.28
CA ASN A 83 -6.40 30.03 7.25
C ASN A 83 -6.41 31.54 6.98
N GLY A 84 -6.26 31.92 5.71
CA GLY A 84 -6.22 33.33 5.29
C GLY A 84 -4.83 33.98 5.37
N LEU A 85 -3.78 33.26 5.80
CA LEU A 85 -2.42 33.81 5.81
C LEU A 85 -1.91 34.04 4.38
N GLU A 86 -1.42 35.24 4.10
CA GLU A 86 -0.75 35.56 2.85
C GLU A 86 0.75 35.26 2.94
N VAL A 87 1.21 34.30 2.15
CA VAL A 87 2.60 33.89 2.04
C VAL A 87 3.04 33.98 0.59
N LYS A 88 4.03 34.85 0.30
CA LYS A 88 4.57 35.05 -1.06
C LYS A 88 3.46 35.30 -2.10
N LYS A 89 2.56 36.25 -1.82
CA LYS A 89 1.40 36.62 -2.67
C LYS A 89 0.38 35.50 -2.87
N THR A 90 0.39 34.49 -1.99
CA THR A 90 -0.53 33.35 -2.02
C THR A 90 -1.26 33.27 -0.70
N VAL A 91 -2.59 33.35 -0.72
CA VAL A 91 -3.43 33.22 0.48
C VAL A 91 -3.69 31.74 0.74
N LEU A 92 -3.25 31.23 1.89
CA LEU A 92 -3.44 29.84 2.28
C LEU A 92 -4.90 29.59 2.66
N LYS A 93 -5.57 28.62 2.04
CA LYS A 93 -6.84 28.08 2.53
C LYS A 93 -6.56 26.82 3.31
N VAL A 94 -7.02 26.77 4.55
CA VAL A 94 -6.78 25.65 5.46
C VAL A 94 -8.12 25.11 5.92
N GLN A 95 -8.32 23.80 5.73
CA GLN A 95 -9.55 23.10 6.06
C GLN A 95 -9.20 21.70 6.60
N LEU A 96 -10.14 21.03 7.26
CA LEU A 96 -9.95 19.61 7.58
C LEU A 96 -9.76 18.81 6.29
N ALA A 97 -8.83 17.86 6.33
CA ALA A 97 -8.55 17.01 5.19
C ALA A 97 -9.75 16.08 4.97
N GLN A 98 -10.14 15.90 3.71
CA GLN A 98 -11.07 14.83 3.39
C GLN A 98 -10.38 13.50 3.67
N THR A 99 -11.10 12.59 4.34
CA THR A 99 -10.68 11.21 4.50
C THR A 99 -10.40 10.65 3.11
N GLU A 100 -9.14 10.30 2.84
CA GLU A 100 -8.76 9.57 1.63
C GLU A 100 -9.38 8.17 1.74
N LYS A 101 -10.68 8.05 1.42
CA LYS A 101 -11.24 6.77 1.01
C LYS A 101 -10.51 6.44 -0.27
N LYS A 102 -9.47 5.61 -0.19
CA LYS A 102 -8.98 4.90 -1.35
C LYS A 102 -10.20 4.14 -1.86
N SER A 103 -10.87 4.69 -2.88
CA SER A 103 -11.80 3.93 -3.67
C SER A 103 -10.94 2.91 -4.42
N PHE A 104 -10.66 1.81 -3.75
CA PHE A 104 -10.61 0.56 -4.47
C PHE A 104 -12.00 0.47 -5.05
N ALA A 105 -12.16 0.82 -6.34
CA ALA A 105 -13.33 0.40 -7.06
C ALA A 105 -13.51 -1.07 -6.67
N PRO A 106 -14.63 -1.46 -6.03
CA PRO A 106 -14.85 -2.86 -5.75
C PRO A 106 -14.80 -3.52 -7.11
N SER A 107 -13.68 -4.17 -7.38
CA SER A 107 -13.54 -5.01 -8.55
C SER A 107 -14.60 -6.09 -8.32
N THR A 108 -15.69 -6.02 -9.08
CA THR A 108 -16.72 -7.05 -9.13
C THR A 108 -16.14 -8.41 -9.54
N GLN A 109 -14.90 -8.45 -10.01
CA GLN A 109 -14.16 -9.70 -10.13
C GLN A 109 -13.77 -10.18 -8.74
N GLN A 110 -14.40 -11.26 -8.29
CA GLN A 110 -13.84 -12.13 -7.26
C GLN A 110 -12.43 -12.50 -7.71
N ILE A 111 -11.42 -11.87 -7.12
CA ILE A 111 -10.03 -12.17 -7.44
C ILE A 111 -9.76 -13.52 -6.80
N ARG A 112 -9.62 -14.55 -7.63
CA ARG A 112 -9.26 -15.88 -7.15
C ARG A 112 -8.02 -15.79 -6.25
N PRO A 113 -7.96 -16.55 -5.15
CA PRO A 113 -6.78 -16.64 -4.32
C PRO A 113 -5.59 -17.06 -5.17
N LYS A 114 -4.44 -16.40 -5.01
CA LYS A 114 -3.23 -16.85 -5.69
C LYS A 114 -2.76 -18.15 -5.07
N THR A 115 -2.26 -19.07 -5.89
CA THR A 115 -1.56 -20.25 -5.39
C THR A 115 -0.15 -19.89 -4.90
N ALA A 116 0.50 -20.82 -4.19
CA ALA A 116 1.90 -20.68 -3.82
C ALA A 116 2.77 -20.53 -5.08
N LYS A 117 2.50 -21.34 -6.11
CA LYS A 117 3.17 -21.29 -7.42
C LYS A 117 3.09 -19.90 -8.06
N GLU A 118 1.90 -19.31 -8.12
CA GLU A 118 1.69 -17.97 -8.69
C GLU A 118 2.38 -16.88 -7.87
N SER A 119 2.54 -17.10 -6.56
CA SER A 119 3.12 -16.13 -5.64
C SER A 119 4.65 -16.15 -5.67
N VAL A 120 5.26 -17.34 -5.62
CA VAL A 120 6.72 -17.50 -5.44
C VAL A 120 7.46 -18.00 -6.69
N THR A 121 6.75 -18.52 -7.68
CA THR A 121 7.34 -19.05 -8.93
C THR A 121 6.56 -18.57 -10.15
N LYS A 122 6.48 -17.25 -10.35
CA LYS A 122 5.66 -16.58 -11.37
C LYS A 122 5.79 -17.09 -12.81
N LEU A 123 6.95 -17.65 -13.17
CA LEU A 123 7.22 -18.17 -14.51
C LEU A 123 7.25 -19.70 -14.57
N ALA A 124 6.75 -20.40 -13.54
CA ALA A 124 6.86 -21.86 -13.45
C ALA A 124 6.17 -22.61 -14.59
N ASP A 125 5.10 -22.05 -15.15
CA ASP A 125 4.37 -22.64 -16.28
C ASP A 125 4.98 -22.30 -17.65
N VAL A 126 6.03 -21.48 -17.67
CA VAL A 126 6.75 -21.09 -18.89
C VAL A 126 7.93 -22.05 -19.09
N PRO A 127 8.15 -22.60 -20.30
CA PRO A 127 9.32 -23.42 -20.59
C PRO A 127 10.64 -22.71 -20.22
N TYR A 128 11.60 -23.44 -19.68
CA TYR A 128 12.80 -22.84 -19.09
C TYR A 128 13.58 -21.93 -20.06
N GLU A 129 13.77 -22.38 -21.31
CA GLU A 129 14.41 -21.57 -22.36
C GLU A 129 13.67 -20.26 -22.64
N GLU A 130 12.34 -20.30 -22.58
CA GLU A 130 11.53 -19.10 -22.74
C GLU A 130 11.66 -18.16 -21.55
N GLN A 131 11.79 -18.69 -20.33
CA GLN A 131 12.10 -17.86 -19.16
C GLN A 131 13.44 -17.14 -19.31
N LEU A 132 14.47 -17.80 -19.83
CA LEU A 132 15.78 -17.20 -20.09
C LEU A 132 15.67 -16.09 -21.13
N ARG A 133 14.93 -16.33 -22.22
CA ARG A 133 14.69 -15.35 -23.28
C ARG A 133 13.95 -14.13 -22.74
N GLN A 134 12.89 -14.33 -21.94
CA GLN A 134 12.16 -13.24 -21.30
C GLN A 134 13.07 -12.38 -20.41
N LYS A 135 13.87 -13.00 -19.53
CA LYS A 135 14.82 -12.28 -18.66
C LYS A 135 15.86 -11.50 -19.46
N ALA A 136 16.39 -12.08 -20.54
CA ALA A 136 17.36 -11.40 -21.40
C ALA A 136 16.74 -10.19 -22.11
N ASN A 137 15.53 -10.34 -22.63
CA ASN A 137 14.79 -9.27 -23.29
C ASN A 137 14.42 -8.15 -22.30
N GLU A 138 13.93 -8.49 -21.10
CA GLU A 138 13.62 -7.52 -20.05
C GLU A 138 14.85 -6.74 -19.60
N SER A 139 15.99 -7.42 -19.41
CA SER A 139 17.26 -6.78 -19.04
C SER A 139 17.72 -5.80 -20.13
N SER A 140 17.61 -6.20 -21.40
CA SER A 140 17.97 -5.35 -22.54
C SER A 140 17.08 -4.13 -22.63
N LYS A 141 15.75 -4.31 -22.55
CA LYS A 141 14.78 -3.21 -22.56
C LYS A 141 14.95 -2.24 -21.39
N LEU A 142 15.27 -2.74 -20.19
CA LEU A 142 15.57 -1.88 -19.04
C LEU A 142 16.83 -1.04 -19.30
N CYS A 143 17.90 -1.65 -19.81
CA CYS A 143 19.12 -0.95 -20.13
C CYS A 143 18.90 0.11 -21.21
N GLU A 144 18.18 -0.19 -22.28
CA GLU A 144 17.80 0.79 -23.33
C GLU A 144 17.05 1.99 -22.77
N ARG A 145 16.09 1.75 -21.86
CA ARG A 145 15.37 2.83 -21.17
C ARG A 145 16.31 3.69 -20.34
N LEU A 146 17.21 3.07 -19.57
CA LEU A 146 18.20 3.81 -18.76
C LEU A 146 19.14 4.63 -19.64
N LEU A 147 19.66 4.07 -20.73
CA LEU A 147 20.51 4.80 -21.68
C LEU A 147 19.76 5.98 -22.30
N THR A 148 18.48 5.82 -22.60
CA THR A 148 17.63 6.91 -23.10
C THR A 148 17.50 8.04 -22.08
N GLU A 149 17.30 7.71 -20.81
CA GLU A 149 17.23 8.71 -19.74
C GLU A 149 18.57 9.42 -19.50
N LEU A 150 19.70 8.69 -19.60
CA LEU A 150 21.04 9.30 -19.51
C LEU A 150 21.27 10.33 -20.62
N LYS A 151 20.86 10.00 -21.86
CA LYS A 151 20.95 10.92 -23.00
C LYS A 151 20.09 12.16 -22.78
N LYS A 152 18.85 11.99 -22.31
CA LYS A 152 17.96 13.12 -21.98
C LYS A 152 18.52 14.02 -20.88
N ALA A 153 19.24 13.44 -19.92
CA ALA A 153 19.91 14.17 -18.86
C ALA A 153 21.27 14.76 -19.29
N ASN A 154 21.66 14.60 -20.56
CA ASN A 154 22.92 15.08 -21.12
C ASN A 154 24.14 14.62 -20.33
N VAL A 155 24.14 13.35 -19.91
CA VAL A 155 25.27 12.72 -19.23
C VAL A 155 26.40 12.47 -20.22
N ASP A 156 27.61 12.86 -19.84
CA ASP A 156 28.81 12.70 -20.65
C ASP A 156 28.98 11.25 -21.12
N ASP A 157 29.42 11.09 -22.37
CA ASP A 157 29.69 9.80 -23.01
C ASP A 157 28.52 8.80 -23.10
N SER A 158 27.29 9.22 -22.74
CA SER A 158 26.10 8.35 -22.78
C SER A 158 25.80 7.80 -24.18
N ASP A 159 26.23 8.48 -25.25
CA ASP A 159 26.10 8.02 -26.63
C ASP A 159 27.05 6.89 -27.02
N LYS A 160 28.17 6.73 -26.30
CA LYS A 160 29.14 5.65 -26.55
C LYS A 160 28.68 4.32 -25.97
N LEU A 161 27.75 4.35 -25.02
CA LEU A 161 27.23 3.17 -24.34
C LEU A 161 26.23 2.42 -25.22
N LYS A 162 26.41 1.11 -25.35
CA LYS A 162 25.50 0.23 -26.09
C LYS A 162 24.98 -0.90 -25.20
N THR A 163 23.68 -1.18 -25.29
CA THR A 163 23.02 -2.24 -24.53
C THR A 163 23.75 -3.58 -24.62
N GLY A 164 24.16 -4.01 -25.81
CA GLY A 164 24.84 -5.30 -26.01
C GLY A 164 26.23 -5.42 -25.36
N GLN A 165 26.85 -4.31 -24.95
CA GLN A 165 28.10 -4.31 -24.18
C GLN A 165 27.85 -4.36 -22.68
N LEU A 166 26.74 -3.78 -22.23
CA LEU A 166 26.38 -3.65 -20.81
C LEU A 166 25.61 -4.87 -20.30
N VAL A 167 24.69 -5.40 -21.11
CA VAL A 167 23.83 -6.53 -20.75
C VAL A 167 24.50 -7.82 -21.21
N LYS A 168 25.06 -8.55 -20.24
CA LYS A 168 25.62 -9.88 -20.48
C LYS A 168 24.50 -10.91 -20.68
N LYS A 169 24.82 -12.02 -21.36
CA LYS A 169 23.92 -13.16 -21.55
C LYS A 169 23.46 -13.71 -20.19
N VAL A 170 22.16 -14.01 -20.07
CA VAL A 170 21.61 -14.72 -18.92
C VAL A 170 22.15 -16.15 -18.92
N LEU A 171 22.80 -16.52 -17.82
CA LEU A 171 23.33 -17.88 -17.67
C LEU A 171 22.24 -18.81 -17.12
N PRO A 172 22.05 -20.00 -17.70
CA PRO A 172 21.13 -20.99 -17.17
C PRO A 172 21.64 -21.52 -15.83
N SER A 173 20.71 -21.80 -14.93
CA SER A 173 20.98 -22.53 -13.70
C SER A 173 21.23 -24.00 -14.03
N PRO A 174 22.20 -24.65 -13.37
CA PRO A 174 22.40 -26.10 -13.51
C PRO A 174 21.23 -26.91 -12.92
N LYS A 175 20.43 -26.30 -12.04
CA LYS A 175 19.30 -26.93 -11.36
C LYS A 175 18.07 -26.02 -11.42
N ILE A 176 16.97 -26.53 -11.99
CA ILE A 176 15.74 -25.75 -12.24
C ILE A 176 14.57 -26.13 -11.33
N ARG A 177 14.70 -27.22 -10.56
CA ARG A 177 13.76 -27.67 -9.52
C ARG A 177 14.49 -27.90 -8.21
N ALA A 178 13.82 -27.76 -7.07
CA ALA A 178 14.36 -27.99 -5.73
C ALA A 178 15.72 -27.28 -5.51
N TYR A 179 15.86 -26.08 -6.06
CA TYR A 179 17.13 -25.33 -6.04
C TYR A 179 17.27 -24.42 -4.82
N ARG A 180 16.19 -24.20 -4.06
CA ARG A 180 16.20 -23.29 -2.92
C ARG A 180 16.77 -23.99 -1.68
N ASN A 181 17.87 -23.47 -1.16
CA ASN A 181 18.58 -23.98 0.02
C ASN A 181 18.20 -23.26 1.34
N LYS A 182 17.50 -22.12 1.25
CA LYS A 182 16.94 -21.38 2.39
C LYS A 182 15.51 -20.97 2.09
N CYS A 183 14.59 -21.35 2.96
CA CYS A 183 13.18 -20.99 2.88
C CYS A 183 12.76 -20.25 4.15
N GLU A 184 11.85 -19.29 4.01
CA GLU A 184 11.23 -18.56 5.11
C GLU A 184 9.73 -18.75 4.95
N PHE A 185 9.08 -19.17 6.03
CA PHE A 185 7.66 -19.52 6.05
C PHE A 185 6.96 -18.82 7.21
N THR A 186 5.67 -18.57 7.04
CA THR A 186 4.79 -18.02 8.06
C THR A 186 3.96 -19.15 8.65
N ILE A 187 3.88 -19.18 9.98
CA ILE A 187 2.93 -20.03 10.73
C ILE A 187 1.64 -19.23 10.90
N GLY A 188 0.50 -19.81 10.56
CA GLY A 188 -0.80 -19.16 10.66
C GLY A 188 -1.92 -20.10 10.25
N ARG A 189 -3.02 -19.54 9.73
CA ARG A 189 -4.20 -20.32 9.31
C ARG A 189 -4.47 -20.19 7.82
N THR A 190 -4.95 -21.26 7.19
CA THR A 190 -5.48 -21.21 5.82
C THR A 190 -6.84 -20.50 5.79
N ARG A 191 -7.44 -20.32 4.60
CA ARG A 191 -8.80 -19.78 4.48
C ARG A 191 -9.86 -20.68 5.10
N GLU A 192 -9.57 -21.97 5.22
CA GLU A 192 -10.39 -22.98 5.87
C GLU A 192 -10.10 -23.08 7.38
N GLU A 193 -9.41 -22.09 7.96
CA GLU A 193 -9.08 -21.97 9.39
C GLU A 193 -8.20 -23.09 9.97
N LYS A 194 -7.51 -23.84 9.09
CA LYS A 194 -6.57 -24.90 9.49
C LYS A 194 -5.19 -24.33 9.76
N VAL A 195 -4.50 -24.87 10.76
CA VAL A 195 -3.08 -24.54 11.03
C VAL A 195 -2.26 -24.85 9.79
N CYS A 196 -1.39 -23.92 9.40
CA CYS A 196 -0.55 -24.06 8.22
C CYS A 196 0.76 -23.31 8.39
N VAL A 197 1.81 -23.89 7.82
CA VAL A 197 3.14 -23.28 7.70
C VAL A 197 3.43 -23.14 6.21
N GLY A 198 3.62 -21.91 5.73
CA GLY A 198 3.72 -21.68 4.29
C GLY A 198 3.92 -20.23 3.89
N PHE A 199 3.36 -19.85 2.75
CA PHE A 199 3.50 -18.50 2.20
C PHE A 199 2.34 -17.60 2.59
N VAL A 200 2.61 -16.31 2.82
CA VAL A 200 1.55 -15.34 3.08
C VAL A 200 0.69 -15.15 1.83
N GLY A 201 -0.61 -15.40 1.98
CA GLY A 201 -1.65 -15.11 1.03
C GLY A 201 -2.57 -13.97 1.47
N GLY A 202 -3.31 -13.42 0.52
CA GLY A 202 -4.28 -12.36 0.75
C GLY A 202 -3.75 -10.95 0.48
N ARG A 203 -4.59 -9.95 0.78
CA ARG A 203 -4.26 -8.53 0.66
C ARG A 203 -4.57 -7.83 1.97
N PHE A 204 -3.55 -7.28 2.61
CA PHE A 204 -3.70 -6.49 3.83
C PHE A 204 -4.67 -5.31 3.64
N SER A 205 -4.69 -4.69 2.46
CA SER A 205 -5.63 -3.61 2.12
C SER A 205 -7.10 -4.03 2.07
N GLN A 206 -7.38 -5.33 2.02
CA GLN A 206 -8.72 -5.91 2.04
C GLN A 206 -8.97 -6.66 3.36
N ASN A 207 -8.11 -6.46 4.37
CA ASN A 207 -8.12 -7.17 5.65
C ASN A 207 -8.12 -8.71 5.48
N GLU A 208 -7.49 -9.20 4.41
CA GLU A 208 -7.41 -10.61 4.09
C GLU A 208 -5.98 -11.09 4.33
N HIS A 209 -5.80 -12.00 5.29
CA HIS A 209 -4.52 -12.61 5.63
C HIS A 209 -4.72 -14.09 5.93
N HIS A 210 -4.06 -14.95 5.18
CA HIS A 210 -4.05 -16.40 5.37
C HIS A 210 -2.71 -16.97 4.93
N VAL A 211 -2.44 -18.20 5.29
CA VAL A 211 -1.24 -18.94 4.88
C VAL A 211 -1.61 -19.93 3.78
N ILE A 212 -0.80 -19.95 2.72
CA ILE A 212 -0.92 -20.85 1.58
C ILE A 212 0.09 -22.00 1.75
N PRO A 213 -0.34 -23.27 1.69
CA PRO A 213 0.55 -24.42 1.76
C PRO A 213 1.65 -24.41 0.70
N VAL A 214 2.73 -25.16 0.96
CA VAL A 214 3.93 -25.20 0.10
C VAL A 214 3.89 -26.29 -0.98
N ASP A 215 2.80 -27.05 -1.09
CA ASP A 215 2.76 -28.30 -1.86
C ASP A 215 2.98 -28.08 -3.36
N ASP A 216 2.35 -27.05 -3.92
CA ASP A 216 2.33 -26.73 -5.34
C ASP A 216 3.55 -25.91 -5.81
N VAL A 217 4.73 -26.15 -5.21
CA VAL A 217 5.97 -25.45 -5.62
C VAL A 217 7.12 -26.40 -5.92
N ASP A 218 7.73 -26.17 -7.08
CA ASP A 218 8.83 -26.98 -7.60
C ASP A 218 10.21 -26.47 -7.19
N ASN A 219 10.32 -25.28 -6.60
CA ASN A 219 11.60 -24.67 -6.23
C ASN A 219 12.13 -25.13 -4.85
N ILE A 220 11.28 -25.73 -4.03
CA ILE A 220 11.61 -26.20 -2.67
C ILE A 220 11.92 -27.70 -2.69
N THR A 221 12.88 -28.14 -1.88
CA THR A 221 13.24 -29.55 -1.73
C THR A 221 12.19 -30.33 -0.95
N GLU A 222 11.99 -31.61 -1.28
CA GLU A 222 11.08 -32.51 -0.54
C GLU A 222 11.42 -32.62 0.95
N SER A 223 12.71 -32.64 1.32
CA SER A 223 13.11 -32.61 2.74
C SER A 223 12.59 -31.38 3.48
N MET A 224 12.60 -30.21 2.84
CA MET A 224 12.06 -28.99 3.44
C MET A 224 10.54 -29.04 3.54
N LYS A 225 9.83 -29.61 2.54
CA LYS A 225 8.37 -29.80 2.61
C LYS A 225 7.98 -30.68 3.80
N ARG A 226 8.71 -31.78 4.05
CA ARG A 226 8.52 -32.62 5.24
C ARG A 226 8.78 -31.90 6.56
N ILE A 227 9.79 -31.03 6.60
CA ILE A 227 10.06 -30.20 7.79
C ILE A 227 8.88 -29.24 8.03
N VAL A 228 8.37 -28.61 6.99
CA VAL A 228 7.21 -27.71 7.07
C VAL A 228 5.98 -28.44 7.60
N GLU A 229 5.71 -29.64 7.08
CA GLU A 229 4.62 -30.51 7.54
C GLU A 229 4.78 -30.90 9.01
N ALA A 230 5.95 -31.39 9.42
CA ALA A 230 6.22 -31.74 10.82
C ALA A 230 6.09 -30.55 11.78
N VAL A 231 6.47 -29.34 11.36
CA VAL A 231 6.27 -28.12 12.15
C VAL A 231 4.79 -27.76 12.24
N ALA A 232 4.03 -27.91 11.15
CA ALA A 232 2.58 -27.67 11.17
C ALA A 232 1.85 -28.63 12.12
N GLU A 233 2.17 -29.93 12.08
CA GLU A 233 1.64 -30.95 12.99
C GLU A 233 2.02 -30.67 14.45
N PHE A 234 3.26 -30.24 14.70
CA PHE A 234 3.71 -29.86 16.03
C PHE A 234 2.92 -28.66 16.57
N VAL A 235 2.72 -27.61 15.76
CA VAL A 235 1.93 -26.45 16.16
C VAL A 235 0.49 -26.88 16.44
N GLU A 236 -0.09 -27.72 15.58
CA GLU A 236 -1.47 -28.17 15.70
C GLU A 236 -1.73 -29.00 16.97
N SER A 237 -0.80 -29.88 17.33
CA SER A 237 -0.87 -30.70 18.54
C SER A 237 -0.46 -29.98 19.83
N SER A 238 0.19 -28.83 19.72
CA SER A 238 0.65 -28.06 20.88
C SER A 238 -0.45 -27.15 21.46
N ALA A 239 -0.31 -26.79 22.74
CA ALA A 239 -1.17 -25.78 23.39
C ALA A 239 -0.97 -24.34 22.83
N LEU A 240 -0.16 -24.16 21.79
CA LEU A 240 0.03 -22.89 21.08
C LEU A 240 -1.15 -22.55 20.15
N ASN A 241 -2.08 -23.48 19.98
CA ASN A 241 -3.34 -23.28 19.24
C ASN A 241 -4.42 -22.49 20.00
N GLY A 242 -4.05 -21.80 21.09
CA GLY A 242 -4.98 -21.05 21.93
C GLY A 242 -5.75 -19.97 21.16
N ASN A 243 -7.09 -20.08 21.22
CA ASN A 243 -8.04 -19.00 20.97
C ASN A 243 -7.79 -17.81 21.91
#